data_AF-A0A7T7HNA7-F1
#
_entry.id   AF-A0A7T7HNA7-F1
#
_cell.length_a   1.000
_cell.length_b   1.000
_cell.length_c   1.000
_cell.angle_alpha   90.00
_cell.angle_beta   90.00
_cell.angle_gamma   90.00
#
_symmetry.space_group_name_H-M   'P 1'
#
loop_
_entity.id
_entity.type
_entity.pdbx_description
1 polymer ?
#
loop_
_entity_poly.entity_id
_entity_poly.type
_entity_poly.pdbx_seq_one_letter_code
_entity_poly.pdbx_strand_id
1 'polypeptide(L)'
;MTQYNNVTIDPTVTNGSQLAANINSFRAAGLSMHSGVERPAYATSGTMWISTASKPWKLYVFDGAADVAIGEVDPDGHGFLSAGGTEFTNDLMTAGDAADALNKLGAYATNGGTLTGFMRVLFDGATLASFQASGESDARIEFRSNNGANSYVEVGQRNNGDGFIWSRGREYTFGSDGRLSNGSWNIYTDGNIGGSVWGNWGSNDAFNAISNRIESRASAYANSRAAAGARVQHDSGTYEIGTVQTTGNTVDCPDGMFITGLRCQNYDWAVREIYVRAKYARNQ
;
A
#
# COMPACT_ATOMS: atom_id res chain seq x y z
N MET A 1 -30.31 34.25 42.10
CA MET A 1 -30.82 34.62 43.44
C MET A 1 -29.71 35.39 44.14
N THR A 2 -29.83 36.72 44.22
CA THR A 2 -28.90 37.58 44.93
C THR A 2 -29.45 37.75 46.33
N GLN A 3 -28.81 37.21 47.37
CA GLN A 3 -29.34 37.39 48.73
C GLN A 3 -28.18 37.65 49.69
N TYR A 4 -27.74 38.91 49.73
CA TYR A 4 -27.03 39.40 50.90
C TYR A 4 -28.01 39.38 52.05
N ASN A 5 -27.71 38.55 53.07
CA ASN A 5 -28.33 38.50 54.38
C ASN A 5 -29.85 38.74 54.37
N ASN A 6 -30.63 37.66 54.46
CA ASN A 6 -32.09 37.73 54.49
C ASN A 6 -32.61 38.34 55.81
N VAL A 7 -32.19 39.56 56.12
CA VAL A 7 -32.69 40.32 57.25
C VAL A 7 -34.13 40.62 56.92
N THR A 8 -35.06 40.02 57.65
CA THR A 8 -36.47 40.36 57.55
C THR A 8 -36.60 41.86 57.77
N ILE A 9 -36.98 42.59 56.72
CA ILE A 9 -37.24 44.03 56.83
C ILE A 9 -38.54 44.16 57.61
N ASP A 10 -38.40 44.32 58.92
CA ASP A 10 -39.52 44.59 59.83
C ASP A 10 -39.73 46.11 59.90
N PRO A 11 -40.90 46.63 59.47
CA PRO A 11 -41.18 48.06 59.50
C PRO A 11 -41.24 48.65 60.91
N THR A 12 -41.38 47.83 61.95
CA THR A 12 -41.40 48.26 63.36
C THR A 12 -40.01 48.37 63.98
N VAL A 13 -39.00 47.76 63.35
CA VAL A 13 -37.61 47.69 63.85
C VAL A 13 -36.61 48.37 62.90
N THR A 14 -36.86 48.30 61.59
CA THR A 14 -35.95 48.82 60.55
C THR A 14 -36.28 50.27 60.25
N ASN A 15 -35.46 51.19 60.76
CA ASN A 15 -35.56 52.59 60.39
C ASN A 15 -34.99 52.86 58.98
N GLY A 16 -35.25 54.05 58.43
CA GLY A 16 -34.83 54.40 57.07
C GLY A 16 -33.32 54.27 56.83
N SER A 17 -32.50 54.58 57.85
CA SER A 17 -31.04 54.44 57.75
C SER A 17 -30.60 52.97 57.69
N GLN A 18 -31.23 52.09 58.47
CA GLN A 18 -30.97 50.66 58.43
C GLN A 18 -31.41 50.03 57.10
N LEU A 19 -32.57 50.45 56.58
CA LEU A 19 -33.04 49.99 55.27
C LEU A 19 -32.07 50.40 54.15
N ALA A 20 -31.64 51.65 54.14
CA ALA A 20 -30.66 52.14 53.17
C ALA A 20 -29.33 51.37 53.25
N ALA A 21 -28.86 51.05 54.47
CA ALA A 21 -27.67 50.23 54.67
C ALA A 21 -27.86 48.82 54.11
N ASN A 22 -28.98 48.15 54.42
CA ASN A 22 -29.29 46.81 53.91
C ASN A 22 -29.35 46.77 52.39
N ILE A 23 -30.00 47.75 51.76
CA ILE A 23 -30.09 47.87 50.30
C ILE A 23 -28.71 48.10 49.68
N ASN A 24 -27.88 48.97 50.26
CA ASN A 24 -26.53 49.23 49.76
C ASN A 24 -25.64 47.99 49.85
N SER A 25 -25.73 47.23 50.94
CA SER A 25 -25.00 45.97 51.11
C SER A 25 -25.47 44.89 50.14
N PHE A 26 -26.79 44.78 49.93
CA PHE A 26 -27.35 43.91 48.89
C PHE A 26 -26.84 44.26 47.51
N ARG A 27 -26.84 45.55 47.16
CA ARG A 27 -26.32 46.06 45.89
C ARG A 27 -24.84 45.70 45.74
N ALA A 28 -24.03 45.95 46.77
CA ALA A 28 -22.61 45.65 46.75
C ALA A 28 -22.35 44.16 46.52
N ALA A 29 -23.04 43.28 47.27
CA ALA A 29 -22.87 41.84 47.14
C ALA A 29 -23.31 41.30 45.77
N GLY A 30 -24.40 41.82 45.22
CA GLY A 30 -24.86 41.45 43.87
C GLY A 30 -23.89 41.89 42.78
N LEU A 31 -23.39 43.13 42.86
CA LEU A 31 -22.44 43.69 41.88
C LEU A 31 -21.05 43.07 41.97
N SER A 32 -20.66 42.54 43.13
CA SER A 32 -19.36 41.92 43.35
C SER A 32 -19.38 40.39 43.25
N MET A 33 -20.52 39.78 42.88
CA MET A 33 -20.70 38.32 42.89
C MET A 33 -20.30 37.71 44.25
N HIS A 34 -20.73 38.35 45.34
CA HIS A 34 -20.44 37.91 46.70
C HIS A 34 -18.93 37.82 47.02
N SER A 35 -18.08 38.62 46.36
CA SER A 35 -16.63 38.55 46.52
C SER A 35 -16.13 38.94 47.91
N GLY A 36 -15.09 38.26 48.40
CA GLY A 36 -14.38 38.64 49.64
C GLY A 36 -13.19 37.71 49.95
N VAL A 37 -12.42 38.03 50.99
CA VAL A 37 -11.31 37.17 51.44
C VAL A 37 -11.81 35.86 52.07
N GLU A 38 -13.01 35.86 52.65
CA GLU A 38 -13.69 34.69 53.20
C GLU A 38 -15.09 34.59 52.62
N ARG A 39 -15.69 33.38 52.69
CA ARG A 39 -17.08 33.18 52.28
C ARG A 39 -17.98 34.11 53.08
N PRO A 40 -18.91 34.83 52.44
CA PRO A 40 -19.84 35.66 53.19
C PRO A 40 -20.67 34.81 54.17
N ALA A 41 -20.76 35.25 55.43
CA ALA A 41 -21.41 34.49 56.51
C ALA A 41 -22.91 34.18 56.25
N TYR A 42 -23.55 34.92 55.35
CA TYR A 42 -24.94 34.72 54.95
C TYR A 42 -25.12 33.74 53.78
N ALA A 43 -24.03 33.21 53.21
CA ALA A 43 -24.10 32.27 52.10
C ALA A 43 -24.83 30.98 52.52
N THR A 44 -25.71 30.50 51.65
CA THR A 44 -26.44 29.23 51.83
C THR A 44 -26.03 28.25 50.74
N SER A 45 -26.41 26.97 50.88
CA SER A 45 -26.19 25.99 49.80
C SER A 45 -26.67 26.52 48.45
N GLY A 46 -25.84 26.38 47.41
CA GLY A 46 -26.03 26.91 46.07
C GLY A 46 -25.50 28.34 45.83
N THR A 47 -25.02 29.04 46.86
CA THR A 47 -24.43 30.38 46.68
C THR A 47 -23.12 30.27 45.90
N MET A 48 -23.06 30.97 44.76
CA MET A 48 -21.80 31.23 44.05
C MET A 48 -21.13 32.46 44.62
N TRP A 49 -19.81 32.38 44.85
CA TRP A 49 -19.03 33.50 45.38
C TRP A 49 -17.58 33.47 44.90
N ILE A 50 -16.90 34.62 44.96
CA ILE A 50 -15.50 34.75 44.55
C ILE A 50 -14.62 34.98 45.78
N SER A 51 -13.64 34.09 46.01
CA SER A 51 -12.58 34.33 46.99
C SER A 51 -11.47 35.19 46.41
N THR A 52 -11.20 36.32 47.06
CA THR A 52 -10.11 37.24 46.72
C THR A 52 -8.91 37.10 47.68
N ALA A 53 -8.84 36.00 48.44
CA ALA A 53 -7.73 35.73 49.36
C ALA A 53 -6.42 35.40 48.65
N SER A 54 -6.49 34.96 47.40
CA SER A 54 -5.35 34.63 46.54
C SER A 54 -5.49 35.29 45.17
N LYS A 55 -4.39 35.29 44.40
CA LYS A 55 -4.40 35.52 42.95
C LYS A 55 -3.83 34.27 42.26
N PRO A 56 -4.51 33.68 41.27
CA PRO A 56 -5.84 34.05 40.74
C PRO A 56 -6.97 33.92 41.80
N TRP A 57 -8.08 34.64 41.56
CA TRP A 57 -9.27 34.59 42.40
C TRP A 57 -9.96 33.24 42.24
N LYS A 58 -10.51 32.66 43.31
CA LYS A 58 -11.18 31.36 43.23
C LYS A 58 -12.69 31.53 43.15
N LEU A 59 -13.32 30.94 42.15
CA LEU A 59 -14.77 30.89 42.01
C LEU A 59 -15.30 29.63 42.68
N TYR A 60 -16.21 29.80 43.62
CA TYR A 60 -16.76 28.74 44.45
C TYR A 60 -18.28 28.61 44.30
N VAL A 61 -18.78 27.39 44.48
CA VAL A 61 -20.19 27.10 44.83
C VAL A 61 -20.18 26.52 46.25
N PHE A 62 -20.89 27.15 47.18
CA PHE A 62 -21.08 26.59 48.52
C PHE A 62 -22.14 25.49 48.47
N ASP A 63 -21.83 24.26 48.87
CA ASP A 63 -22.77 23.11 48.81
C ASP A 63 -23.60 22.91 50.10
N GLY A 64 -23.45 23.83 51.07
CA GLY A 64 -24.05 23.74 52.40
C GLY A 64 -23.11 23.21 53.49
N ALA A 65 -21.99 22.57 53.12
CA ALA A 65 -20.96 22.09 54.03
C ALA A 65 -19.59 22.69 53.74
N ALA A 66 -19.19 22.75 52.47
CA ALA A 66 -17.88 23.19 52.01
C ALA A 66 -17.98 24.07 50.75
N ASP A 67 -16.92 24.84 50.51
CA ASP A 67 -16.74 25.61 49.28
C ASP A 67 -16.15 24.71 48.19
N VAL A 68 -16.93 24.43 47.15
CA VAL A 68 -16.48 23.63 46.00
C VAL A 68 -15.93 24.57 44.94
N ALA A 69 -14.63 24.51 44.67
CA ALA A 69 -14.00 25.31 43.62
C ALA A 69 -14.50 24.83 42.25
N ILE A 70 -14.98 25.76 41.42
CA ILE A 70 -15.39 25.48 40.04
C ILE A 70 -14.43 26.09 39.01
N GLY A 71 -13.60 27.04 39.45
CA GLY A 71 -12.50 27.55 38.65
C GLY A 71 -11.75 28.69 39.32
N GLU A 72 -10.78 29.23 38.60
CA GLU A 72 -9.97 30.37 38.98
C GLU A 72 -10.13 31.47 37.93
N VAL A 73 -10.29 32.70 38.38
CA VAL A 73 -10.38 33.90 37.54
C VAL A 73 -9.09 34.67 37.75
N ASP A 74 -8.32 34.89 36.68
CA ASP A 74 -7.17 35.77 36.73
C ASP A 74 -7.62 37.23 36.48
N PRO A 75 -7.67 38.09 37.51
CA PRO A 75 -8.11 39.46 37.33
C PRO A 75 -7.11 40.30 36.51
N ASP A 76 -5.84 39.90 36.45
CA ASP A 76 -4.77 40.65 35.80
C ASP A 76 -4.62 40.20 34.33
N GLY A 77 -4.69 38.88 34.06
CA GLY A 77 -4.62 38.29 32.72
C GLY A 77 -5.95 38.06 32.01
N HIS A 78 -7.08 38.29 32.68
CA HIS A 78 -8.45 38.08 32.17
C HIS A 78 -8.75 36.63 31.72
N GLY A 79 -8.08 35.66 32.32
CA GLY A 79 -8.26 34.22 32.04
C GLY A 79 -9.21 33.54 33.01
N PHE A 80 -9.78 32.41 32.58
CA PHE A 80 -10.51 31.47 33.44
C PHE A 80 -9.87 30.08 33.35
N LEU A 81 -9.61 29.47 34.50
CA LEU A 81 -9.10 28.11 34.63
C LEU A 81 -10.17 27.24 35.29
N SER A 82 -10.61 26.16 34.65
CA SER A 82 -11.64 25.29 35.23
C SER A 82 -11.05 24.39 36.32
N ALA A 83 -11.72 24.33 37.47
CA ALA A 83 -11.33 23.40 38.54
C ALA A 83 -11.59 21.96 38.09
N GLY A 84 -10.55 21.13 38.06
CA GLY A 84 -10.62 19.76 37.54
C GLY A 84 -10.44 19.64 36.02
N GLY A 85 -10.27 20.76 35.31
CA GLY A 85 -9.83 20.72 33.91
C GLY A 85 -8.42 20.13 33.79
N THR A 86 -8.18 19.35 32.74
CA THR A 86 -6.82 18.93 32.39
C THR A 86 -6.06 20.10 31.75
N GLU A 87 -4.74 20.01 31.64
CA GLU A 87 -3.95 20.97 30.86
C GLU A 87 -4.55 21.14 29.46
N PHE A 88 -4.93 20.04 28.81
CA PHE A 88 -5.56 20.04 27.50
C PHE A 88 -6.89 20.81 27.45
N THR A 89 -7.81 20.52 28.38
CA THR A 89 -9.11 21.20 28.40
C THR A 89 -8.96 22.69 28.69
N ASN A 90 -8.06 23.06 29.60
CA ASN A 90 -7.80 24.45 29.94
C ASN A 90 -7.08 25.20 28.81
N ASP A 91 -6.17 24.54 28.09
CA ASP A 91 -5.51 25.13 26.93
C ASP A 91 -6.54 25.40 25.81
N LEU A 92 -7.42 24.45 25.51
CA LEU A 92 -8.49 24.65 24.54
C LEU A 92 -9.44 25.81 24.90
N MET A 93 -9.76 25.96 26.19
CA MET A 93 -10.64 27.04 26.68
C MET A 93 -10.01 28.43 26.60
N THR A 94 -8.67 28.52 26.47
CA THR A 94 -7.94 29.78 26.32
C THR A 94 -7.62 30.11 24.87
N ALA A 95 -8.14 29.34 23.90
CA ALA A 95 -7.92 29.61 22.49
C ALA A 95 -8.52 30.97 22.07
N GLY A 96 -7.69 31.82 21.46
CA GLY A 96 -8.13 33.16 21.02
C GLY A 96 -8.98 33.15 19.75
N ASP A 97 -8.82 32.11 18.92
CA ASP A 97 -9.55 31.90 17.68
C ASP A 97 -9.60 30.41 17.29
N ALA A 98 -10.24 30.10 16.16
CA ALA A 98 -10.37 28.73 15.68
C ALA A 98 -9.03 28.09 15.26
N ALA A 99 -8.05 28.87 14.79
CA ALA A 99 -6.74 28.37 14.41
C ALA A 99 -5.91 28.01 15.64
N ASP A 100 -5.97 28.82 16.69
CA ASP A 100 -5.36 28.57 17.99
C ASP A 100 -5.99 27.35 18.68
N ALA A 101 -7.33 27.24 18.66
CA ALA A 101 -8.03 26.06 19.17
C ALA A 101 -7.60 24.78 18.44
N LEU A 102 -7.45 24.86 17.11
CA LEU A 102 -6.94 23.76 16.32
C LEU A 102 -5.53 23.39 16.80
N ASN A 103 -4.59 24.36 16.90
CA ASN A 103 -3.20 24.17 17.38
C ASN A 103 -3.15 23.34 18.66
N LYS A 104 -4.02 23.68 19.61
CA LYS A 104 -4.07 23.07 20.93
C LYS A 104 -4.74 21.69 20.95
N LEU A 105 -5.63 21.41 20.00
CA LEU A 105 -6.26 20.09 19.84
C LEU A 105 -5.22 18.99 19.55
N GLY A 106 -4.06 19.33 18.98
CA GLY A 106 -2.96 18.39 18.72
C GLY A 106 -3.29 17.26 17.72
N ALA A 107 -4.50 17.25 17.16
CA ALA A 107 -5.00 16.23 16.25
C ALA A 107 -4.74 16.55 14.76
N TYR A 108 -3.77 17.42 14.48
CA TYR A 108 -3.39 17.78 13.12
C TYR A 108 -1.89 18.09 13.06
N ALA A 109 -1.22 17.59 12.03
CA ALA A 109 0.13 18.03 11.72
C ALA A 109 0.03 19.34 10.90
N THR A 110 0.78 20.36 11.31
CA THR A 110 1.08 21.51 10.46
C THR A 110 2.09 21.12 9.38
N ASN A 111 2.35 22.01 8.41
CA ASN A 111 3.39 21.77 7.41
C ASN A 111 4.75 21.55 8.09
N GLY A 112 5.35 20.37 7.90
CA GLY A 112 6.59 19.95 8.57
C GLY A 112 6.40 19.38 9.99
N GLY A 113 5.16 19.34 10.50
CA GLY A 113 4.81 18.73 11.79
C GLY A 113 4.86 17.20 11.74
N THR A 114 5.10 16.57 12.89
CA THR A 114 5.10 15.10 13.04
C THR A 114 4.05 14.72 14.08
N LEU A 115 3.12 13.83 13.71
CA LEU A 115 2.27 13.14 14.68
C LEU A 115 3.04 11.91 15.18
N THR A 116 3.16 11.76 16.51
CA THR A 116 3.80 10.60 17.14
C THR A 116 2.75 9.70 17.80
N GLY A 117 3.01 8.39 17.85
CA GLY A 117 2.08 7.41 18.44
C GLY A 117 1.19 6.70 17.42
N PHE A 118 0.05 6.16 17.88
CA PHE A 118 -0.92 5.46 17.05
C PHE A 118 -2.03 6.39 16.58
N MET A 119 -2.24 6.49 15.27
CA MET A 119 -3.42 7.14 14.69
C MET A 119 -4.47 6.08 14.38
N ARG A 120 -5.65 6.20 15.00
CA ARG A 120 -6.82 5.37 14.68
C ARG A 120 -7.89 6.24 14.04
N VAL A 121 -8.19 5.97 12.77
CA VAL A 121 -9.29 6.65 12.06
C VAL A 121 -10.50 5.70 12.03
N LEU A 122 -11.56 6.08 12.74
CA LEU A 122 -12.83 5.35 12.79
C LEU A 122 -13.85 6.12 11.96
N PHE A 123 -14.63 5.40 11.16
CA PHE A 123 -15.73 5.97 10.38
C PHE A 123 -17.02 5.35 10.89
N ASP A 124 -17.92 6.18 11.43
CA ASP A 124 -19.16 5.74 12.08
C ASP A 124 -20.30 5.43 11.09
N GLY A 125 -20.00 5.26 9.80
CA GLY A 125 -20.99 5.03 8.76
C GLY A 125 -20.40 4.31 7.53
N ALA A 126 -21.29 3.85 6.65
CA ALA A 126 -20.93 3.20 5.38
C ALA A 126 -20.38 4.18 4.32
N THR A 127 -19.98 5.39 4.72
CA THR A 127 -19.44 6.41 3.83
C THR A 127 -17.97 6.15 3.51
N LEU A 128 -17.57 6.51 2.29
CA LEU A 128 -16.20 6.39 1.82
C LEU A 128 -15.25 7.22 2.70
N ALA A 129 -14.21 6.57 3.20
CA ALA A 129 -13.05 7.23 3.79
C ALA A 129 -12.13 7.74 2.66
N SER A 130 -11.87 9.04 2.59
CA SER A 130 -10.95 9.62 1.60
C SER A 130 -9.79 10.35 2.25
N PHE A 131 -8.57 10.03 1.82
CA PHE A 131 -7.38 10.87 2.03
C PHE A 131 -7.13 11.66 0.75
N GLN A 132 -7.32 12.99 0.79
CA GLN A 132 -7.18 13.87 -0.37
C GLN A 132 -6.07 14.89 -0.14
N ALA A 133 -5.14 15.02 -1.09
CA ALA A 133 -4.26 16.17 -1.19
C ALA A 133 -4.93 17.23 -2.08
N SER A 134 -5.00 18.48 -1.61
CA SER A 134 -5.64 19.60 -2.33
C SER A 134 -4.68 20.42 -3.20
N GLY A 135 -3.39 20.09 -3.20
CA GLY A 135 -2.38 20.77 -4.02
C GLY A 135 -2.28 20.22 -5.45
N GLU A 136 -1.65 20.97 -6.35
CA GLU A 136 -1.40 20.60 -7.76
C GLU A 136 -0.30 19.51 -7.95
N SER A 137 -0.01 18.75 -6.88
CA SER A 137 1.08 17.77 -6.82
C SER A 137 0.53 16.36 -6.59
N ASP A 138 1.40 15.36 -6.66
CA ASP A 138 1.05 13.97 -6.38
C ASP A 138 0.49 13.80 -4.95
N ALA A 139 -0.60 13.06 -4.82
CA ALA A 139 -1.15 12.61 -3.55
C ALA A 139 -0.60 11.21 -3.26
N ARG A 140 0.06 10.98 -2.12
CA ARG A 140 0.60 9.67 -1.78
C ARG A 140 0.55 9.35 -0.29
N ILE A 141 0.35 8.08 0.02
CA ILE A 141 0.58 7.49 1.33
C ILE A 141 1.86 6.69 1.25
N GLU A 142 2.81 7.02 2.13
CA GLU A 142 4.14 6.44 2.12
C GLU A 142 4.47 5.78 3.46
N PHE A 143 4.96 4.54 3.38
CA PHE A 143 5.43 3.76 4.51
C PHE A 143 6.94 3.66 4.44
N ARG A 144 7.63 4.36 5.35
CA ARG A 144 9.10 4.36 5.46
C ARG A 144 9.56 3.70 6.76
N SER A 145 10.72 3.08 6.71
CA SER A 145 11.47 2.69 7.92
C SER A 145 12.75 3.54 8.02
N ASN A 146 13.03 4.11 9.18
CA ASN A 146 14.28 4.84 9.45
C ASN A 146 15.45 3.89 9.76
N ASN A 147 15.46 2.69 9.19
CA ASN A 147 16.50 1.67 9.43
C ASN A 147 17.82 1.95 8.69
N GLY A 148 18.08 3.18 8.27
CA GLY A 148 19.28 3.59 7.55
C GLY A 148 19.30 3.19 6.06
N ALA A 149 18.31 2.42 5.58
CA ALA A 149 18.11 2.17 4.16
C ALA A 149 17.03 3.13 3.65
N ASN A 150 17.24 3.73 2.46
CA ASN A 150 16.23 4.52 1.75
C ASN A 150 15.16 3.60 1.14
N SER A 151 14.51 2.81 2.00
CA SER A 151 13.51 1.81 1.64
C SER A 151 12.12 2.29 2.03
N TYR A 152 11.22 2.28 1.05
CA TYR A 152 9.84 2.70 1.24
C TYR A 152 8.91 1.98 0.28
N VAL A 153 7.65 1.89 0.68
CA VAL A 153 6.51 1.53 -0.19
C VAL A 153 5.54 2.68 -0.15
N GLU A 154 5.02 3.06 -1.30
CA GLU A 154 4.02 4.11 -1.42
C GLU A 154 2.92 3.71 -2.40
N VAL A 155 1.72 4.22 -2.12
CA VAL A 155 0.56 4.16 -3.01
C VAL A 155 0.02 5.58 -3.17
N GLY A 156 -0.35 5.95 -4.37
CA GLY A 156 -0.78 7.31 -4.63
C GLY A 156 -1.40 7.54 -6.00
N GLN A 157 -1.66 8.81 -6.25
CA GLN A 157 -2.12 9.34 -7.53
C GLN A 157 -1.20 10.50 -7.92
N ARG A 158 -0.72 10.48 -9.16
CA ARG A 158 0.08 11.56 -9.73
C ARG A 158 -0.79 12.76 -10.09
N ASN A 159 -0.18 13.93 -10.23
CA ASN A 159 -0.86 15.15 -10.65
C ASN A 159 -1.58 15.04 -12.02
N ASN A 160 -1.12 14.14 -12.89
CA ASN A 160 -1.74 13.84 -14.17
C ASN A 160 -2.93 12.86 -14.08
N GLY A 161 -3.28 12.42 -12.87
CA GLY A 161 -4.39 11.50 -12.58
C GLY A 161 -4.01 10.02 -12.49
N ASP A 162 -2.77 9.64 -12.82
CA ASP A 162 -2.36 8.24 -12.83
C ASP A 162 -2.21 7.68 -11.41
N GLY A 163 -2.92 6.59 -11.11
CA GLY A 163 -2.71 5.80 -9.90
C GLY A 163 -1.40 5.00 -9.97
N PHE A 164 -0.68 4.90 -8.86
CA PHE A 164 0.56 4.12 -8.80
C PHE A 164 0.75 3.41 -7.46
N ILE A 165 1.51 2.32 -7.53
CA ILE A 165 2.12 1.66 -6.38
C ILE A 165 3.62 1.64 -6.69
N TRP A 166 4.43 2.17 -5.78
CA TRP A 166 5.87 2.24 -5.96
C TRP A 166 6.59 1.68 -4.74
N SER A 167 7.71 1.02 -4.98
CA SER A 167 8.57 0.52 -3.92
C SER A 167 10.04 0.76 -4.30
N ARG A 168 10.83 1.25 -3.34
CA ARG A 168 12.28 1.41 -3.48
C ARG A 168 12.97 0.65 -2.36
N GLY A 169 14.06 -0.06 -2.65
CA GLY A 169 14.82 -0.79 -1.63
C GLY A 169 15.04 -2.26 -1.99
N ARG A 170 14.92 -3.15 -0.99
CA ARG A 170 15.10 -4.61 -1.13
C ARG A 170 13.90 -5.28 -1.81
N GLU A 171 13.91 -6.60 -1.91
CA GLU A 171 12.80 -7.42 -2.40
C GLU A 171 11.48 -7.09 -1.70
N TYR A 172 10.40 -6.95 -2.48
CA TYR A 172 9.04 -6.70 -1.99
C TYR A 172 8.10 -7.78 -2.51
N THR A 173 7.29 -8.33 -1.60
CA THR A 173 6.31 -9.38 -1.91
C THR A 173 4.91 -8.78 -1.90
N PHE A 174 4.23 -8.82 -3.05
CA PHE A 174 2.80 -8.53 -3.15
C PHE A 174 2.01 -9.82 -2.91
N GLY A 175 1.52 -10.01 -1.70
CA GLY A 175 0.65 -11.14 -1.35
C GLY A 175 -0.82 -10.80 -1.59
N SER A 176 -1.55 -11.72 -2.21
CA SER A 176 -3.01 -11.69 -2.30
C SER A 176 -3.54 -13.07 -1.96
N ASP A 177 -4.55 -13.15 -1.10
CA ASP A 177 -5.31 -14.40 -0.86
C ASP A 177 -6.23 -14.74 -2.04
N GLY A 178 -6.34 -13.84 -3.01
CA GLY A 178 -7.08 -14.01 -4.27
C GLY A 178 -6.17 -13.82 -5.49
N ARG A 179 -6.74 -13.29 -6.57
CA ARG A 179 -6.00 -13.01 -7.81
C ARG A 179 -5.50 -11.56 -7.87
N LEU A 180 -4.38 -11.33 -8.54
CA LEU A 180 -3.98 -9.99 -8.98
C LEU A 180 -4.58 -9.73 -10.35
N SER A 181 -5.36 -8.66 -10.53
CA SER A 181 -6.04 -8.34 -11.79
C SER A 181 -5.84 -6.88 -12.17
N ASN A 182 -5.62 -6.61 -13.46
CA ASN A 182 -5.67 -5.25 -14.00
C ASN A 182 -6.92 -5.02 -14.88
N GLY A 183 -7.93 -5.91 -14.77
CA GLY A 183 -9.11 -5.93 -15.62
C GLY A 183 -8.92 -6.69 -16.94
N SER A 184 -7.73 -6.66 -17.54
CA SER A 184 -7.43 -7.34 -18.82
C SER A 184 -6.62 -8.63 -18.66
N TRP A 185 -5.79 -8.74 -17.63
CA TRP A 185 -5.11 -9.98 -17.23
C TRP A 185 -5.29 -10.26 -15.74
N ASN A 186 -5.13 -11.53 -15.37
CA ASN A 186 -5.19 -12.05 -14.02
C ASN A 186 -3.97 -12.94 -13.75
N ILE A 187 -3.35 -12.79 -12.58
CA ILE A 187 -2.43 -13.78 -12.00
C ILE A 187 -3.19 -14.51 -10.90
N TYR A 188 -3.37 -15.81 -11.07
CA TYR A 188 -4.12 -16.67 -10.16
C TYR A 188 -3.20 -17.20 -9.04
N THR A 189 -3.80 -17.67 -7.95
CA THR A 189 -3.09 -18.22 -6.78
C THR A 189 -2.33 -19.52 -7.08
N ASP A 190 -2.64 -20.20 -8.19
CA ASP A 190 -1.96 -21.41 -8.66
C ASP A 190 -0.76 -21.10 -9.58
N GLY A 191 -0.42 -19.82 -9.77
CA GLY A 191 0.68 -19.36 -10.61
C GLY A 191 0.32 -19.20 -12.10
N ASN A 192 -0.92 -19.50 -12.51
CA ASN A 192 -1.36 -19.25 -13.88
C ASN A 192 -1.53 -17.75 -14.16
N ILE A 193 -1.29 -17.34 -15.41
CA ILE A 193 -1.58 -16.00 -15.91
C ILE A 193 -2.61 -16.11 -17.04
N GLY A 194 -3.71 -15.37 -16.97
CA GLY A 194 -4.74 -15.38 -18.01
C GLY A 194 -5.18 -13.98 -18.44
N GLY A 195 -5.26 -13.72 -19.75
CA GLY A 195 -5.74 -12.46 -20.34
C GLY A 195 -4.68 -11.66 -21.13
N SER A 196 -5.10 -10.58 -21.79
CA SER A 196 -4.28 -9.73 -22.70
C SER A 196 -3.72 -10.45 -23.95
N VAL A 197 -2.52 -10.10 -24.40
CA VAL A 197 -1.78 -10.60 -25.58
C VAL A 197 -1.53 -12.11 -25.54
N TRP A 198 -1.61 -12.70 -24.34
CA TRP A 198 -1.31 -14.10 -24.10
C TRP A 198 -2.52 -15.01 -24.17
N GLY A 199 -3.74 -14.51 -24.45
CA GLY A 199 -4.93 -15.34 -24.36
C GLY A 199 -4.97 -16.08 -23.00
N ASN A 200 -5.53 -17.28 -22.96
CA ASN A 200 -5.57 -18.08 -21.74
C ASN A 200 -4.30 -18.94 -21.58
N TRP A 201 -3.10 -18.34 -21.62
CA TRP A 201 -1.80 -19.01 -21.35
C TRP A 201 -1.64 -19.51 -19.90
N GLY A 202 -2.64 -20.21 -19.39
CA GLY A 202 -2.48 -21.13 -18.28
C GLY A 202 -1.72 -22.39 -18.74
N SER A 203 -1.41 -23.24 -17.76
CA SER A 203 -0.66 -24.49 -17.95
C SER A 203 -1.09 -25.33 -19.16
N ASN A 204 -2.39 -25.37 -19.48
CA ASN A 204 -2.93 -26.14 -20.62
C ASN A 204 -2.49 -25.61 -21.99
N ASP A 205 -2.49 -24.30 -22.20
CA ASP A 205 -2.13 -23.71 -23.49
C ASP A 205 -0.62 -23.83 -23.73
N ALA A 206 0.18 -23.61 -22.68
CA ALA A 206 1.62 -23.87 -22.71
C ALA A 206 1.92 -25.35 -23.01
N PHE A 207 1.22 -26.27 -22.34
CA PHE A 207 1.35 -27.72 -22.57
C PHE A 207 1.01 -28.10 -24.02
N ASN A 208 -0.08 -27.57 -24.56
CA ASN A 208 -0.50 -27.84 -25.94
C ASN A 208 0.51 -27.28 -26.96
N ALA A 209 1.01 -26.05 -26.76
CA ALA A 209 1.99 -25.45 -27.66
C ALA A 209 3.32 -26.25 -27.68
N ILE A 210 3.80 -26.66 -26.50
CA ILE A 210 5.00 -27.49 -26.37
C ILE A 210 4.78 -28.86 -27.01
N SER A 211 3.67 -29.53 -26.69
CA SER A 211 3.32 -30.84 -27.27
C SER A 211 3.23 -30.79 -28.79
N ASN A 212 2.52 -29.81 -29.35
CA ASN A 212 2.43 -29.63 -30.81
C ASN A 212 3.80 -29.41 -31.46
N ARG A 213 4.71 -28.70 -30.78
CA ARG A 213 6.08 -28.48 -31.29
C ARG A 213 6.92 -29.75 -31.23
N ILE A 214 6.76 -30.56 -30.19
CA ILE A 214 7.41 -31.87 -30.07
C ILE A 214 6.92 -32.79 -31.19
N GLU A 215 5.61 -32.92 -31.37
CA GLU A 215 5.01 -33.77 -32.41
C GLU A 215 5.42 -33.33 -33.81
N SER A 216 5.40 -32.02 -34.09
CA SER A 216 5.85 -31.48 -35.37
C SER A 216 7.33 -31.82 -35.66
N ARG A 217 8.21 -31.70 -34.67
CA ARG A 217 9.64 -32.05 -34.80
C ARG A 217 9.83 -33.56 -34.95
N ALA A 218 9.07 -34.37 -34.20
CA ALA A 218 9.10 -35.81 -34.30
C ALA A 218 8.66 -36.29 -35.69
N SER A 219 7.58 -35.72 -36.25
CA SER A 219 7.11 -36.00 -37.61
C SER A 219 8.14 -35.60 -38.68
N ALA A 220 8.73 -34.40 -38.57
CA ALA A 220 9.78 -33.97 -39.50
C ALA A 220 11.02 -34.87 -39.44
N TYR A 221 11.37 -35.37 -38.25
CA TYR A 221 12.48 -36.31 -38.07
C TYR A 221 12.14 -37.73 -38.59
N ALA A 222 10.91 -38.19 -38.43
CA ALA A 222 10.47 -39.47 -38.98
C ALA A 222 10.48 -39.46 -40.52
N ASN A 223 10.03 -38.36 -41.13
CA ASN A 223 9.97 -38.21 -42.59
C ASN A 223 11.34 -38.07 -43.26
N SER A 224 12.42 -37.82 -42.50
CA SER A 224 13.78 -37.72 -43.05
C SER A 224 14.55 -39.05 -43.06
N ARG A 225 13.94 -40.14 -42.56
CA ARG A 225 14.52 -41.49 -42.61
C ARG A 225 13.84 -42.33 -43.67
N ALA A 226 14.62 -43.15 -44.37
CA ALA A 226 14.07 -44.20 -45.22
C ALA A 226 13.20 -45.14 -44.36
N ALA A 227 12.01 -45.50 -44.85
CA ALA A 227 11.08 -46.35 -44.11
C ALA A 227 11.75 -47.69 -43.72
N ALA A 228 11.35 -48.27 -42.59
CA ALA A 228 11.86 -49.57 -42.19
C ALA A 228 11.54 -50.61 -43.27
N GLY A 229 12.57 -51.23 -43.85
CA GLY A 229 12.44 -52.16 -44.99
C GLY A 229 12.54 -51.50 -46.37
N ALA A 230 12.80 -50.20 -46.45
CA ALA A 230 13.16 -49.52 -47.69
C ALA A 230 14.39 -50.21 -48.30
N ARG A 231 14.26 -50.63 -49.56
CA ARG A 231 15.34 -51.26 -50.31
C ARG A 231 16.06 -50.18 -51.08
N VAL A 232 17.39 -50.16 -50.99
CA VAL A 232 18.21 -49.31 -51.86
C VAL A 232 17.99 -49.78 -53.30
N GLN A 233 17.46 -48.91 -54.15
CA GLN A 233 17.42 -49.16 -55.59
C GLN A 233 18.68 -48.57 -56.22
N HIS A 234 19.35 -49.36 -57.05
CA HIS A 234 20.34 -48.81 -57.97
C HIS A 234 19.63 -48.22 -59.18
N ASP A 235 20.24 -47.23 -59.83
CA ASP A 235 19.75 -46.79 -61.13
C ASP A 235 19.84 -47.90 -62.20
N SER A 236 19.18 -47.70 -63.34
CA SER A 236 19.22 -48.63 -64.47
C SER A 236 20.57 -48.59 -65.20
N GLY A 237 21.38 -47.54 -64.96
CA GLY A 237 22.73 -47.41 -65.48
C GLY A 237 23.64 -48.52 -64.96
N THR A 238 24.62 -48.91 -65.76
CA THR A 238 25.76 -49.72 -65.30
C THR A 238 26.99 -48.96 -65.73
N TYR A 239 27.77 -48.49 -64.76
CA TYR A 239 28.92 -47.63 -65.00
C TYR A 239 30.19 -48.43 -64.82
N GLU A 240 31.11 -48.34 -65.79
CA GLU A 240 32.46 -48.89 -65.65
C GLU A 240 33.31 -47.84 -64.95
N ILE A 241 33.69 -48.13 -63.70
CA ILE A 241 34.36 -47.16 -62.81
C ILE A 241 35.88 -47.34 -62.81
N GLY A 242 36.39 -48.36 -63.48
CA GLY A 242 37.82 -48.61 -63.65
C GLY A 242 38.11 -50.01 -64.14
N THR A 243 39.38 -50.27 -64.43
CA THR A 243 39.91 -51.58 -64.82
C THR A 243 40.95 -52.06 -63.80
N VAL A 244 40.87 -53.34 -63.46
CA VAL A 244 41.88 -54.04 -62.66
C VAL A 244 42.58 -55.05 -63.54
N GLN A 245 43.91 -55.02 -63.50
CA GLN A 245 44.77 -56.07 -64.04
C GLN A 245 45.10 -57.07 -62.93
N THR A 246 45.29 -58.35 -63.28
CA THR A 246 45.53 -59.45 -62.33
C THR A 246 46.85 -59.37 -61.55
N THR A 247 47.62 -58.28 -61.72
CA THR A 247 48.95 -58.06 -61.16
C THR A 247 49.00 -56.99 -60.07
N GLY A 248 47.86 -56.54 -59.53
CA GLY A 248 47.82 -55.82 -58.25
C GLY A 248 47.35 -54.36 -58.26
N ASN A 249 46.43 -53.97 -59.15
CA ASN A 249 45.81 -52.64 -59.10
C ASN A 249 44.55 -52.65 -58.21
N THR A 250 44.33 -51.60 -57.43
CA THR A 250 43.07 -51.36 -56.69
C THR A 250 42.24 -50.33 -57.45
N VAL A 251 40.93 -50.58 -57.56
CA VAL A 251 39.95 -49.60 -58.04
C VAL A 251 38.97 -49.33 -56.91
N ASP A 252 38.97 -48.12 -56.38
CA ASP A 252 38.05 -47.70 -55.33
C ASP A 252 36.69 -47.35 -55.94
N CYS A 253 35.62 -47.79 -55.26
CA CYS A 253 34.27 -47.41 -55.65
C CYS A 253 34.00 -45.95 -55.25
N PRO A 254 33.56 -45.08 -56.17
CA PRO A 254 33.23 -43.69 -55.85
C PRO A 254 32.13 -43.58 -54.78
N ASP A 255 32.12 -42.47 -54.04
CA ASP A 255 31.11 -42.20 -53.01
C ASP A 255 29.68 -42.22 -53.59
N GLY A 256 28.76 -42.82 -52.83
CA GLY A 256 27.37 -43.02 -53.25
C GLY A 256 27.15 -44.12 -54.30
N MET A 257 28.17 -44.91 -54.66
CA MET A 257 28.03 -46.06 -55.56
C MET A 257 28.33 -47.39 -54.86
N PHE A 258 27.84 -48.50 -55.42
CA PHE A 258 28.23 -49.83 -55.01
C PHE A 258 28.55 -50.72 -56.21
N ILE A 259 29.52 -51.62 -56.04
CA ILE A 259 29.94 -52.57 -57.07
C ILE A 259 28.79 -53.56 -57.32
N THR A 260 28.44 -53.74 -58.59
CA THR A 260 27.32 -54.62 -59.01
C THR A 260 27.76 -55.74 -59.94
N GLY A 261 28.98 -55.71 -60.44
CA GLY A 261 29.50 -56.81 -61.24
C GLY A 261 30.91 -56.57 -61.76
N LEU A 262 31.43 -57.61 -62.40
CA LEU A 262 32.72 -57.61 -63.08
C LEU A 262 32.48 -58.02 -64.54
N ARG A 263 33.14 -57.35 -65.48
CA ARG A 263 33.19 -57.78 -66.88
C ARG A 263 34.64 -58.05 -67.27
N CYS A 264 34.92 -59.28 -67.68
CA CYS A 264 36.19 -59.61 -68.30
C CYS A 264 36.10 -59.29 -69.80
N GLN A 265 37.09 -58.57 -70.34
CA GLN A 265 37.23 -58.40 -71.79
C GLN A 265 38.54 -59.06 -72.22
N ASN A 266 38.44 -60.08 -73.07
CA ASN A 266 39.61 -60.74 -73.64
C ASN A 266 39.98 -60.04 -74.95
N TYR A 267 41.12 -59.35 -74.96
CA TYR A 267 41.65 -58.76 -76.20
C TYR A 267 42.82 -59.56 -76.79
N ASP A 268 43.59 -60.30 -75.97
CA ASP A 268 44.64 -61.21 -76.42
C ASP A 268 45.06 -62.17 -75.28
N TRP A 269 45.72 -63.30 -75.60
CA TRP A 269 46.06 -64.39 -74.65
C TRP A 269 46.97 -64.00 -73.47
N ALA A 270 47.49 -62.77 -73.44
CA ALA A 270 48.44 -62.30 -72.44
C ALA A 270 47.91 -61.20 -71.48
N VAL A 271 46.80 -60.52 -71.77
CA VAL A 271 46.28 -59.44 -70.89
C VAL A 271 44.78 -59.62 -70.64
N ARG A 272 44.43 -59.92 -69.38
CA ARG A 272 43.04 -59.95 -68.92
C ARG A 272 42.75 -58.66 -68.16
N GLU A 273 41.96 -57.78 -68.77
CA GLU A 273 41.42 -56.61 -68.07
C GLU A 273 40.04 -56.94 -67.51
N ILE A 274 39.88 -56.70 -66.21
CA ILE A 274 38.61 -56.84 -65.51
C ILE A 274 38.04 -55.44 -65.29
N TYR A 275 36.95 -55.13 -65.98
CA TYR A 275 36.19 -53.90 -65.75
C TYR A 275 35.35 -54.08 -64.48
N VAL A 276 35.53 -53.17 -63.53
CA VAL A 276 34.70 -53.10 -62.32
C VAL A 276 33.48 -52.24 -62.64
N ARG A 277 32.29 -52.79 -62.38
CA ARG A 277 31.02 -52.11 -62.64
C ARG A 277 30.34 -51.72 -61.35
N ALA A 278 29.89 -50.48 -61.28
CA ALA A 278 29.16 -49.95 -60.14
C ALA A 278 27.88 -49.22 -60.58
N LYS A 279 27.00 -48.97 -59.61
CA LYS A 279 25.77 -48.21 -59.79
C LYS A 279 25.56 -47.25 -58.63
N TYR A 280 24.87 -46.14 -58.86
CA TYR A 280 24.53 -45.20 -57.79
C TYR A 280 23.47 -45.80 -56.86
N ALA A 281 23.70 -45.72 -55.56
CA ALA A 281 22.65 -45.92 -54.57
C ALA A 281 21.73 -44.72 -54.56
N ARG A 282 20.42 -44.94 -54.67
CA ARG A 282 19.42 -43.91 -54.42
C ARG A 282 18.49 -44.38 -53.31
N ASN A 283 18.25 -43.49 -52.35
CA ASN A 283 17.14 -43.63 -51.43
C ASN A 283 15.84 -43.36 -52.20
N GLN A 284 14.85 -44.24 -52.05
CA GLN A 284 13.45 -43.87 -52.22
C GLN A 284 12.85 -43.67 -50.83
#